data_AF-A0A937G3N6-F1
#
_entry.id   AF-A0A937G3N6-F1
#
_cell.length_a   1.000
_cell.length_b   1.000
_cell.length_c   1.000
_cell.angle_alpha   90.00
_cell.angle_beta   90.00
_cell.angle_gamma   90.00
#
_symmetry.space_group_name_H-M   'P 1'
#
loop_
_entity.id
_entity.type
_entity.pdbx_description
1 polymer ?
#
loop_
_entity_poly.entity_id
_entity_poly.type
_entity_poly.pdbx_seq_one_letter_code
_entity_poly.pdbx_strand_id
1 'polypeptide(L)'
;MKNIKVILGLIIAAGFMWSCDPLGDEIDEIKAEQSIAKTLEITLDDDAYELSSDEGVANYKSFDNEGHAKGLIPEILSKLYPALGEGSSATVTYEVYQPLSLKDTIATTTVTAQEYTDLGFTYGNFDSDDDIDKYLQSKYPDARDRDVVDLTYQWYNGSQTVTETKAIVLWNGLWRNSYVLSAGTGDYENLGRGTRDYFSTQSEAEFKIGIYLKELFPYAEAGKQQFVIYNFRDYDQGGIEYGEVLMYTFDGTDWILKDSSNEVKTLKFAHNGTEWVADNTIKFVLSAADYLAIAEAYTGSNPDGSTSMTSYKNYDLSLWSAELIQESLISYLTDLYPPVDGQKYLITYATWEPGAGSGTLYVIGQGGEYILFEE
;
A
#
# COMPACT_ATOMS: atom_id res chain seq x y z
N MET A 1 48.02 26.54 74.75
CA MET A 1 46.70 26.21 75.32
C MET A 1 46.55 24.70 75.20
N LYS A 2 46.63 23.97 76.33
CA LYS A 2 45.44 23.33 76.95
C LYS A 2 44.71 22.47 75.92
N ASN A 3 44.60 21.13 75.97
CA ASN A 3 44.41 20.21 77.09
C ASN A 3 44.32 18.79 76.46
N ILE A 4 45.01 17.74 76.94
CA ILE A 4 44.46 16.75 77.92
C ILE A 4 43.21 16.07 77.33
N LYS A 5 43.11 14.77 77.00
CA LYS A 5 43.41 13.54 77.76
C LYS A 5 43.01 12.31 76.89
N VAL A 6 43.76 11.20 76.98
CA VAL A 6 43.31 9.81 77.33
C VAL A 6 42.19 9.16 76.49
N ILE A 7 42.12 7.89 76.07
CA ILE A 7 42.86 6.60 76.10
C ILE A 7 41.94 5.63 75.29
N LEU A 8 42.48 4.48 74.84
CA LEU A 8 41.79 3.22 74.49
C LEU A 8 41.16 3.09 73.09
N GLY A 9 41.66 2.09 72.36
CA GLY A 9 40.93 1.43 71.29
C GLY A 9 40.00 0.33 71.81
N LEU A 10 38.92 0.08 71.08
CA LEU A 10 38.06 -1.12 71.06
C LEU A 10 37.11 -0.95 69.84
N ILE A 11 37.18 -1.80 68.81
CA ILE A 11 36.33 -2.99 68.56
C ILE A 11 34.83 -2.66 68.33
N ILE A 12 34.40 -2.90 67.08
CA ILE A 12 33.13 -3.48 66.56
C ILE A 12 31.80 -2.93 67.10
N ALA A 13 30.91 -2.46 66.21
CA ALA A 13 29.49 -2.85 66.18
C ALA A 13 28.77 -2.31 64.94
N ALA A 14 28.11 -3.22 64.23
CA ALA A 14 27.18 -2.95 63.14
C ALA A 14 25.90 -2.26 63.66
N GLY A 15 25.36 -1.35 62.84
CA GLY A 15 24.01 -0.83 62.97
C GLY A 15 23.41 -0.72 61.57
N PHE A 16 22.59 -1.70 61.19
CA PHE A 16 21.65 -1.57 60.08
C PHE A 16 20.67 -0.45 60.43
N MET A 17 20.79 0.69 59.74
CA MET A 17 19.66 1.60 59.53
C MET A 17 19.27 1.45 58.07
N TRP A 18 18.06 0.95 57.86
CA TRP A 18 17.36 1.01 56.60
C TRP A 18 17.16 2.49 56.28
N SER A 19 17.99 3.07 55.42
CA SER A 19 17.56 4.25 54.69
C SER A 19 16.63 3.75 53.59
N CYS A 20 15.34 4.09 53.69
CA CYS A 20 14.60 4.44 52.47
C CYS A 20 15.52 5.34 51.66
N ASP A 21 15.75 4.98 50.40
CA ASP A 21 16.53 5.79 49.48
C ASP A 21 15.53 6.77 48.84
N PRO A 22 15.36 8.00 49.37
CA PRO A 22 14.40 8.95 48.80
C PRO A 22 14.81 9.36 47.37
N LEU A 23 16.07 9.11 47.00
CA LEU A 23 16.59 9.33 45.66
C LEU A 23 16.31 8.16 44.71
N GLY A 24 16.09 6.94 45.23
CA GLY A 24 15.74 5.78 44.41
C GLY A 24 14.31 5.89 43.88
N ASP A 25 13.37 6.20 44.77
CA ASP A 25 11.96 6.38 44.39
C ASP A 25 11.77 7.60 43.48
N GLU A 26 12.46 8.73 43.73
CA GLU A 26 12.41 9.89 42.81
C GLU A 26 13.07 9.63 41.45
N ILE A 27 14.13 8.81 41.37
CA ILE A 27 14.77 8.44 40.08
C ILE A 27 13.89 7.47 39.28
N ASP A 28 13.21 6.54 39.96
CA ASP A 28 12.29 5.61 39.30
C ASP A 28 10.98 6.33 38.87
N GLU A 29 10.53 7.34 39.61
CA GLU A 29 9.40 8.21 39.24
C GLU A 29 9.77 9.19 38.11
N ILE A 30 11.00 9.72 38.08
CA ILE A 30 11.52 10.55 36.95
C ILE A 30 11.78 9.71 35.68
N LYS A 31 12.11 8.42 35.80
CA LYS A 31 12.22 7.52 34.64
C LYS A 31 10.85 7.14 34.07
N ALA A 32 9.81 7.12 34.90
CA ALA A 32 8.44 6.85 34.47
C ALA A 32 7.78 8.08 33.79
N GLU A 33 8.25 9.29 34.08
CA GLU A 33 7.77 10.53 33.44
C GLU A 33 8.85 11.21 32.60
N GLN A 34 9.04 10.73 31.36
CA GLN A 34 9.05 11.54 30.14
C GLN A 34 9.45 10.65 28.95
N SER A 35 8.49 9.91 28.38
CA SER A 35 8.59 9.72 26.94
C SER A 35 8.56 11.12 26.34
N ILE A 36 9.61 11.51 25.63
CA ILE A 36 9.59 12.77 24.89
C ILE A 36 8.65 12.52 23.72
N ALA A 37 7.38 12.88 23.87
CA ALA A 37 6.43 12.88 22.77
C ALA A 37 6.83 13.97 21.79
N LYS A 38 7.20 13.57 20.57
CA LYS A 38 7.59 14.50 19.52
C LYS A 38 7.01 14.08 18.18
N THR A 39 6.53 15.06 17.43
CA THR A 39 6.20 14.90 16.01
C THR A 39 7.42 15.22 15.16
N LEU A 40 7.80 14.28 14.30
CA LEU A 40 8.94 14.39 13.39
C LEU A 40 8.46 14.43 11.95
N GLU A 41 9.15 15.21 11.13
CA GLU A 41 9.06 15.18 9.67
C GLU A 41 10.47 14.82 9.19
N ILE A 42 10.64 13.61 8.67
CA ILE A 42 11.94 13.01 8.36
C ILE A 42 11.97 12.70 6.87
N THR A 43 13.07 13.02 6.20
CA THR A 43 13.42 12.42 4.91
C THR A 43 14.60 11.50 5.14
N LEU A 44 14.48 10.23 4.80
CA LEU A 44 15.58 9.28 4.95
C LEU A 44 16.71 9.67 3.99
N ASP A 45 17.91 9.82 4.53
CA ASP A 45 19.14 9.99 3.78
C ASP A 45 19.92 8.66 3.73
N ASP A 46 21.03 8.65 2.99
CA ASP A 46 21.85 7.45 2.79
C ASP A 46 22.29 6.80 4.11
N ASP A 47 22.62 7.62 5.11
CA ASP A 47 23.03 7.17 6.45
C ASP A 47 21.86 6.50 7.20
N ALA A 48 20.65 7.06 7.10
CA ALA A 48 19.47 6.45 7.69
C ALA A 48 19.13 5.09 7.06
N TYR A 49 19.33 4.93 5.75
CA TYR A 49 19.14 3.64 5.08
C TYR A 49 20.14 2.57 5.54
N GLU A 50 21.39 2.94 5.86
CA GLU A 50 22.41 2.01 6.39
C GLU A 50 22.06 1.43 7.75
N LEU A 51 21.13 2.07 8.47
CA LEU A 51 20.63 1.55 9.73
C LEU A 51 19.65 0.39 9.53
N SER A 52 19.18 0.11 8.32
CA SER A 52 18.33 -1.06 8.07
C SER A 52 19.13 -2.36 8.24
N SER A 53 18.47 -3.36 8.80
CA SER A 53 18.96 -4.74 8.88
C SER A 53 18.89 -5.47 7.53
N ASP A 54 18.13 -4.96 6.57
CA ASP A 54 18.06 -5.50 5.22
C ASP A 54 19.24 -4.97 4.37
N GLU A 55 20.10 -5.88 3.90
CA GLU A 55 21.27 -5.51 3.09
C GLU A 55 20.88 -4.85 1.76
N GLY A 56 19.71 -5.17 1.20
CA GLY A 56 19.22 -4.53 -0.02
C GLY A 56 18.92 -3.06 0.26
N VAL A 57 18.16 -2.77 1.30
CA VAL A 57 17.85 -1.39 1.71
C VAL A 57 19.12 -0.62 2.08
N ALA A 58 20.01 -1.22 2.87
CA ALA A 58 21.24 -0.58 3.31
C ALA A 58 22.20 -0.25 2.16
N ASN A 59 22.28 -1.10 1.13
CA ASN A 59 23.18 -0.91 -0.01
C ASN A 59 22.57 -0.04 -1.11
N TYR A 60 21.29 -0.24 -1.42
CA TYR A 60 20.62 0.43 -2.56
C TYR A 60 19.92 1.74 -2.18
N LYS A 61 19.86 2.08 -0.88
CA LYS A 61 19.30 3.34 -0.35
C LYS A 61 17.83 3.54 -0.74
N SER A 62 17.09 2.44 -0.80
CA SER A 62 15.71 2.44 -1.27
C SER A 62 14.97 1.20 -0.76
N PHE A 63 13.66 1.29 -0.60
CA PHE A 63 12.81 0.13 -0.33
C PHE A 63 12.25 -0.48 -1.61
N ASP A 64 11.83 -1.75 -1.55
CA ASP A 64 11.22 -2.43 -2.70
C ASP A 64 9.78 -1.99 -2.98
N ASN A 65 9.05 -1.62 -1.93
CA ASN A 65 7.67 -1.14 -1.96
C ASN A 65 7.29 -0.53 -0.60
N GLU A 66 6.08 0.01 -0.50
CA GLU A 66 5.56 0.60 0.74
C GLU A 66 5.44 -0.41 1.88
N GLY A 67 5.04 -1.65 1.61
CA GLY A 67 4.95 -2.71 2.65
C GLY A 67 6.32 -3.07 3.22
N HIS A 68 7.34 -3.14 2.35
CA HIS A 68 8.73 -3.32 2.75
C HIS A 68 9.20 -2.16 3.64
N ALA A 69 8.88 -0.92 3.25
CA ALA A 69 9.16 0.27 4.04
C ALA A 69 8.43 0.26 5.40
N LYS A 70 7.14 -0.13 5.45
CA LYS A 70 6.37 -0.26 6.69
C LYS A 70 7.02 -1.22 7.69
N GLY A 71 7.60 -2.32 7.20
CA GLY A 71 8.26 -3.32 8.04
C GLY A 71 9.62 -2.86 8.59
N LEU A 72 10.36 -2.04 7.85
CA LEU A 72 11.76 -1.71 8.17
C LEU A 72 11.99 -0.28 8.69
N ILE A 73 11.15 0.68 8.34
CA ILE A 73 11.28 2.05 8.89
C ILE A 73 11.18 2.07 10.43
N PRO A 74 10.35 1.26 11.12
CA PRO A 74 10.32 1.22 12.58
C PRO A 74 11.67 0.96 13.25
N GLU A 75 12.51 0.05 12.70
CA GLU A 75 13.83 -0.20 13.26
C GLU A 75 14.81 0.95 12.99
N ILE A 76 14.70 1.60 11.83
CA ILE A 76 15.50 2.79 11.47
C ILE A 76 15.15 3.93 12.44
N LEU A 77 13.87 4.19 12.68
CA LEU A 77 13.41 5.21 13.64
C LEU A 77 13.86 4.89 15.06
N SER A 78 13.81 3.62 15.48
CA SER A 78 14.28 3.20 16.82
C SER A 78 15.79 3.42 16.99
N LYS A 79 16.58 3.20 15.93
CA LYS A 79 18.04 3.44 15.94
C LYS A 79 18.38 4.93 15.88
N LEU A 80 17.64 5.73 15.10
CA LEU A 80 17.84 7.19 14.99
C LEU A 80 17.39 7.94 16.24
N TYR A 81 16.28 7.52 16.85
CA TYR A 81 15.62 8.23 17.93
C TYR A 81 15.32 7.34 19.15
N PRO A 82 16.34 6.74 19.78
CA PRO A 82 16.15 5.77 20.88
C PRO A 82 15.57 6.36 22.17
N ALA A 83 15.50 7.69 22.28
CA ALA A 83 14.94 8.39 23.44
C ALA A 83 13.45 8.76 23.29
N LEU A 84 12.87 8.57 22.09
CA LEU A 84 11.45 8.84 21.86
C LEU A 84 10.61 7.65 22.30
N GLY A 85 9.43 7.96 22.83
CA GLY A 85 8.54 6.97 23.44
C GLY A 85 7.08 7.24 23.12
N GLU A 86 6.17 6.69 23.91
CA GLU A 86 4.71 6.84 23.75
C GLU A 86 4.30 8.29 23.47
N GLY A 87 3.42 8.48 22.48
CA GLY A 87 2.96 9.80 22.05
C GLY A 87 3.85 10.48 21.00
N SER A 88 4.97 9.88 20.62
CA SER A 88 5.77 10.35 19.47
C SER A 88 5.14 9.93 18.15
N SER A 89 5.27 10.77 17.13
CA SER A 89 4.86 10.48 15.76
C SER A 89 5.93 10.90 14.77
N ALA A 90 5.98 10.23 13.62
CA ALA A 90 6.93 10.52 12.56
C ALA A 90 6.25 10.40 11.20
N THR A 91 6.25 11.48 10.42
CA THR A 91 6.03 11.43 8.99
C THR A 91 7.40 11.20 8.34
N VAL A 92 7.56 10.07 7.65
CA VAL A 92 8.82 9.65 7.04
C VAL A 92 8.66 9.64 5.53
N THR A 93 9.41 10.49 4.86
CA THR A 93 9.61 10.50 3.41
C THR A 93 10.77 9.58 3.07
N TYR A 94 10.56 8.70 2.10
CA TYR A 94 11.53 7.68 1.70
C TYR A 94 11.38 7.35 0.21
N GLU A 95 12.43 6.77 -0.35
CA GLU A 95 12.50 6.28 -1.72
C GLU A 95 12.11 4.80 -1.82
N VAL A 96 11.26 4.49 -2.78
CA VAL A 96 10.96 3.13 -3.25
C VAL A 96 11.60 2.95 -4.61
N TYR A 97 12.49 1.98 -4.75
CA TYR A 97 13.03 1.60 -6.03
C TYR A 97 11.97 0.83 -6.82
N GLN A 98 11.64 1.32 -8.02
CA GLN A 98 10.80 0.62 -8.99
C GLN A 98 11.68 0.09 -10.13
N PRO A 99 12.34 -1.07 -9.97
CA PRO A 99 13.00 -1.71 -11.10
C PRO A 99 11.95 -2.16 -12.11
N LEU A 100 12.25 -1.98 -13.38
CA LEU A 100 11.45 -2.49 -14.51
C LEU A 100 11.70 -3.98 -14.76
N SER A 101 12.13 -4.73 -13.75
CA SER A 101 12.40 -6.16 -13.85
C SER A 101 11.37 -7.01 -13.11
N LEU A 102 11.03 -8.19 -13.66
CA LEU A 102 10.21 -9.16 -12.94
C LEU A 102 10.97 -9.69 -11.71
N LYS A 103 10.23 -9.98 -10.63
CA LYS A 103 10.79 -10.67 -9.46
C LYS A 103 10.67 -12.19 -9.60
N ASP A 104 9.54 -12.71 -10.12
CA ASP A 104 9.31 -14.07 -10.66
C ASP A 104 7.81 -14.26 -11.00
N THR A 105 7.46 -15.23 -11.86
CA THR A 105 6.07 -15.77 -11.92
C THR A 105 5.86 -16.64 -10.69
N ILE A 106 5.03 -16.18 -9.75
CA ILE A 106 4.86 -16.84 -8.46
C ILE A 106 3.84 -17.98 -8.50
N ALA A 107 2.94 -17.98 -9.48
CA ALA A 107 1.94 -19.04 -9.65
C ALA A 107 1.35 -19.12 -11.06
N THR A 108 0.89 -20.32 -11.43
CA THR A 108 -0.04 -20.56 -12.53
C THR A 108 -1.28 -21.25 -11.96
N THR A 109 -2.45 -20.61 -12.06
CA THR A 109 -3.67 -21.10 -11.39
C THR A 109 -4.93 -20.91 -12.24
N THR A 110 -5.96 -21.68 -11.94
CA THR A 110 -7.30 -21.56 -12.53
C THR A 110 -8.32 -21.30 -11.43
N VAL A 111 -9.19 -20.30 -11.61
CA VAL A 111 -10.26 -20.00 -10.65
C VAL A 111 -11.29 -21.12 -10.68
N THR A 112 -11.61 -21.67 -9.51
CA THR A 112 -12.61 -22.74 -9.40
C THR A 112 -14.02 -22.18 -9.17
N ALA A 113 -15.05 -22.96 -9.50
CA ALA A 113 -16.45 -22.59 -9.23
C ALA A 113 -16.72 -22.29 -7.74
N GLN A 114 -16.02 -23.00 -6.83
CA GLN A 114 -16.13 -22.76 -5.39
C GLN A 114 -15.50 -21.42 -5.00
N GLU A 115 -14.30 -21.11 -5.50
CA GLU A 115 -13.62 -19.83 -5.23
C GLU A 115 -14.43 -18.63 -5.73
N TYR A 116 -15.12 -18.77 -6.88
CA TYR A 116 -16.07 -17.75 -7.32
C TYR A 116 -17.16 -17.53 -6.27
N THR A 117 -17.77 -18.62 -5.81
CA THR A 117 -18.87 -18.57 -4.83
C THR A 117 -18.42 -18.00 -3.49
N ASP A 118 -17.24 -18.39 -3.01
CA ASP A 118 -16.67 -17.97 -1.72
C ASP A 118 -16.43 -16.46 -1.64
N LEU A 119 -16.15 -15.81 -2.79
CA LEU A 119 -15.91 -14.36 -2.88
C LEU A 119 -17.16 -13.56 -3.32
N GLY A 120 -18.31 -14.23 -3.43
CA GLY A 120 -19.59 -13.60 -3.78
C GLY A 120 -19.87 -13.47 -5.28
N PHE A 121 -19.05 -14.06 -6.15
CA PHE A 121 -19.22 -14.02 -7.61
C PHE A 121 -20.27 -15.05 -8.06
N THR A 122 -21.55 -14.70 -7.92
CA THR A 122 -22.68 -15.63 -8.10
C THR A 122 -22.88 -16.16 -9.54
N TYR A 123 -22.32 -15.48 -10.55
CA TYR A 123 -22.38 -15.91 -11.95
C TYR A 123 -21.24 -16.85 -12.37
N GLY A 124 -20.25 -17.07 -11.48
CA GLY A 124 -19.11 -17.96 -11.78
C GLY A 124 -18.12 -17.38 -12.80
N ASN A 125 -18.03 -16.05 -12.88
CA ASN A 125 -17.12 -15.31 -13.74
C ASN A 125 -16.73 -13.98 -13.08
N PHE A 126 -15.66 -13.37 -13.59
CA PHE A 126 -15.32 -11.97 -13.39
C PHE A 126 -15.92 -11.12 -14.51
N ASP A 127 -16.21 -9.86 -14.24
CA ASP A 127 -16.63 -8.87 -15.24
C ASP A 127 -15.91 -7.52 -15.10
N SER A 128 -15.01 -7.39 -14.12
CA SER A 128 -14.14 -6.24 -13.93
C SER A 128 -12.70 -6.64 -13.55
N ASP A 129 -11.75 -5.71 -13.75
CA ASP A 129 -10.38 -5.87 -13.25
C ASP A 129 -10.33 -5.91 -11.71
N ASP A 130 -11.28 -5.24 -11.04
CA ASP A 130 -11.38 -5.22 -9.57
C ASP A 130 -11.79 -6.58 -9.00
N ASP A 131 -12.57 -7.39 -9.73
CA ASP A 131 -12.86 -8.77 -9.31
C ASP A 131 -11.60 -9.64 -9.29
N ILE A 132 -10.74 -9.47 -10.31
CA ILE A 132 -9.45 -10.16 -10.42
C ILE A 132 -8.55 -9.75 -9.26
N ASP A 133 -8.48 -8.45 -8.98
CA ASP A 133 -7.72 -7.89 -7.87
C ASP A 133 -8.21 -8.42 -6.53
N LYS A 134 -9.52 -8.40 -6.26
CA LYS A 134 -10.13 -8.99 -5.06
C LYS A 134 -9.77 -10.47 -4.91
N TYR A 135 -9.88 -11.25 -5.98
CA TYR A 135 -9.52 -12.68 -5.94
C TYR A 135 -8.05 -12.90 -5.61
N LEU A 136 -7.15 -12.21 -6.31
CA LEU A 136 -5.71 -12.41 -6.15
C LEU A 136 -5.18 -11.86 -4.82
N GLN A 137 -5.73 -10.74 -4.32
CA GLN A 137 -5.43 -10.25 -2.96
C GLN A 137 -5.84 -11.26 -1.89
N SER A 138 -7.03 -11.85 -2.02
CA SER A 138 -7.49 -12.88 -1.07
C SER A 138 -6.63 -14.14 -1.12
N LYS A 139 -6.17 -14.55 -2.31
CA LYS A 139 -5.42 -15.79 -2.51
C LYS A 139 -3.92 -15.66 -2.23
N TYR A 140 -3.35 -14.48 -2.48
CA TYR A 140 -1.93 -14.19 -2.34
C TYR A 140 -1.72 -12.91 -1.48
N PRO A 141 -2.11 -12.92 -0.20
CA PRO A 141 -2.02 -11.73 0.68
C PRO A 141 -0.58 -11.28 0.94
N ASP A 142 0.39 -12.19 0.80
CA ASP A 142 1.82 -11.91 0.99
C ASP A 142 2.53 -11.58 -0.33
N ALA A 143 1.81 -11.49 -1.45
CA ALA A 143 2.39 -11.15 -2.74
C ALA A 143 3.06 -9.77 -2.69
N ARG A 144 4.16 -9.68 -3.41
CA ARG A 144 5.02 -8.50 -3.46
C ARG A 144 4.83 -7.79 -4.79
N ASP A 145 5.08 -6.49 -4.77
CA ASP A 145 5.04 -5.68 -5.98
C ASP A 145 5.91 -6.31 -7.09
N ARG A 146 5.33 -6.38 -8.29
CA ARG A 146 5.83 -7.05 -9.51
C ARG A 146 5.79 -8.57 -9.53
N ASP A 147 5.18 -9.21 -8.52
CA ASP A 147 4.84 -10.63 -8.63
C ASP A 147 3.85 -10.85 -9.77
N VAL A 148 4.01 -11.97 -10.49
CA VAL A 148 3.15 -12.34 -11.62
C VAL A 148 2.39 -13.61 -11.33
N VAL A 149 1.09 -13.62 -11.61
CA VAL A 149 0.24 -14.81 -11.58
C VAL A 149 -0.31 -15.05 -12.98
N ASP A 150 -0.02 -16.22 -13.55
CA ASP A 150 -0.70 -16.69 -14.75
C ASP A 150 -2.08 -17.24 -14.35
N LEU A 151 -3.11 -16.42 -14.53
CA LEU A 151 -4.47 -16.69 -14.08
C LEU A 151 -5.34 -17.13 -15.25
N THR A 152 -5.98 -18.28 -15.11
CA THR A 152 -7.07 -18.73 -15.98
C THR A 152 -8.41 -18.55 -15.28
N TYR A 153 -9.34 -17.87 -15.92
CA TYR A 153 -10.62 -17.49 -15.31
C TYR A 153 -11.73 -17.37 -16.37
N GLN A 154 -12.98 -17.38 -15.92
CA GLN A 154 -14.14 -17.04 -16.74
C GLN A 154 -14.37 -15.52 -16.71
N TRP A 155 -14.49 -14.91 -17.88
CA TRP A 155 -14.68 -13.47 -18.09
C TRP A 155 -15.99 -13.20 -18.83
N TYR A 156 -16.84 -12.33 -18.31
CA TYR A 156 -18.03 -11.86 -19.01
C TYR A 156 -17.73 -10.58 -19.79
N ASN A 157 -17.73 -10.68 -21.13
CA ASN A 157 -17.36 -9.57 -22.00
C ASN A 157 -18.52 -8.62 -22.35
N GLY A 158 -19.59 -8.62 -21.55
CA GLY A 158 -20.81 -7.87 -21.83
C GLY A 158 -21.79 -8.58 -22.79
N SER A 159 -21.47 -9.77 -23.28
CA SER A 159 -22.38 -10.57 -24.12
C SER A 159 -22.33 -12.06 -23.80
N GLN A 160 -21.15 -12.61 -23.53
CA GLN A 160 -20.97 -14.02 -23.20
C GLN A 160 -19.82 -14.19 -22.21
N THR A 161 -19.84 -15.32 -21.51
CA THR A 161 -18.72 -15.75 -20.68
C THR A 161 -17.70 -16.52 -21.53
N VAL A 162 -16.44 -16.13 -21.47
CA VAL A 162 -15.32 -16.76 -22.15
C VAL A 162 -14.24 -17.14 -21.14
N THR A 163 -13.48 -18.20 -21.43
CA THR A 163 -12.29 -18.52 -20.64
C THR A 163 -11.12 -17.70 -21.13
N GLU A 164 -10.51 -16.92 -20.25
CA GLU A 164 -9.29 -16.16 -20.50
C GLU A 164 -8.13 -16.73 -19.67
N THR A 165 -6.93 -16.65 -20.23
CA THR A 165 -5.67 -16.87 -19.52
C THR A 165 -4.81 -15.64 -19.71
N LYS A 166 -4.46 -14.97 -18.62
CA LYS A 166 -3.64 -13.76 -18.63
C LYS A 166 -2.58 -13.82 -17.53
N ALA A 167 -1.44 -13.23 -17.81
CA ALA A 167 -0.47 -12.90 -16.78
C ALA A 167 -0.94 -11.61 -16.07
N ILE A 168 -1.15 -11.70 -14.76
CA ILE A 168 -1.59 -10.59 -13.92
C ILE A 168 -0.42 -10.16 -13.05
N VAL A 169 -0.10 -8.87 -13.07
CA VAL A 169 1.06 -8.31 -12.37
C VAL A 169 0.55 -7.52 -11.16
N LEU A 170 1.11 -7.77 -9.98
CA LEU A 170 0.86 -6.92 -8.81
C LEU A 170 1.64 -5.61 -8.98
N TRP A 171 0.97 -4.47 -8.99
CA TRP A 171 1.61 -3.16 -9.13
C TRP A 171 0.99 -2.11 -8.21
N ASN A 172 1.81 -1.48 -7.37
CA ASN A 172 1.40 -0.56 -6.32
C ASN A 172 0.25 -1.10 -5.46
N GLY A 173 0.32 -2.39 -5.11
CA GLY A 173 -0.67 -3.07 -4.28
C GLY A 173 -1.97 -3.47 -4.98
N LEU A 174 -2.05 -3.31 -6.31
CA LEU A 174 -3.21 -3.68 -7.10
C LEU A 174 -2.82 -4.62 -8.24
N TRP A 175 -3.55 -5.70 -8.43
CA TRP A 175 -3.33 -6.63 -9.53
C TRP A 175 -3.84 -6.04 -10.85
N ARG A 176 -3.02 -6.14 -11.90
CA ARG A 176 -3.26 -5.53 -13.20
C ARG A 176 -3.03 -6.50 -14.33
N ASN A 177 -3.98 -6.50 -15.27
CA ASN A 177 -3.84 -7.24 -16.51
C ASN A 177 -2.61 -6.79 -17.30
N SER A 178 -1.87 -7.76 -17.86
CA SER A 178 -0.73 -7.49 -18.72
C SER A 178 -0.92 -8.06 -20.13
N TYR A 179 -0.16 -7.53 -21.08
CA TYR A 179 -0.06 -8.03 -22.43
C TYR A 179 1.25 -8.81 -22.57
N VAL A 180 1.16 -10.13 -22.74
CA VAL A 180 2.33 -11.00 -22.90
C VAL A 180 2.67 -11.10 -24.38
N LEU A 181 3.84 -10.59 -24.78
CA LEU A 181 4.34 -10.78 -26.13
C LEU A 181 4.62 -12.25 -26.38
N SER A 182 4.04 -12.79 -27.44
CA SER A 182 4.21 -14.20 -27.78
C SER A 182 4.58 -14.40 -29.25
N ALA A 183 5.41 -15.41 -29.51
CA ALA A 183 5.63 -15.89 -30.88
C ALA A 183 4.36 -16.54 -31.46
N GLY A 184 3.51 -17.12 -30.62
CA GLY A 184 2.26 -17.76 -31.06
C GLY A 184 1.24 -16.78 -31.66
N THR A 185 1.29 -15.52 -31.22
CA THR A 185 0.46 -14.41 -31.73
C THR A 185 1.15 -13.60 -32.83
N GLY A 186 2.43 -13.89 -33.13
CA GLY A 186 3.22 -13.16 -34.12
C GLY A 186 3.75 -11.81 -33.64
N ASP A 187 3.67 -11.51 -32.34
CA ASP A 187 4.02 -10.18 -31.81
C ASP A 187 5.47 -9.81 -32.10
N TYR A 188 6.38 -10.75 -31.85
CA TYR A 188 7.80 -10.53 -32.13
C TYR A 188 8.09 -10.37 -33.63
N GLU A 189 7.32 -10.99 -34.52
CA GLU A 189 7.43 -10.78 -35.96
C GLU A 189 7.02 -9.36 -36.33
N ASN A 190 5.90 -8.87 -35.78
CA ASN A 190 5.43 -7.49 -35.95
C ASN A 190 6.43 -6.47 -35.39
N LEU A 191 7.12 -6.81 -34.30
CA LEU A 191 8.21 -6.03 -33.70
C LEU A 191 9.54 -6.15 -34.48
N GLY A 192 9.54 -6.83 -35.63
CA GLY A 192 10.70 -6.96 -36.51
C GLY A 192 11.81 -7.84 -35.95
N ARG A 193 11.49 -8.78 -35.04
CA ARG A 193 12.42 -9.76 -34.48
C ARG A 193 12.48 -11.06 -35.31
N GLY A 194 11.52 -11.25 -36.22
CA GLY A 194 11.37 -12.46 -37.03
C GLY A 194 10.95 -13.63 -36.15
N THR A 195 11.51 -14.82 -36.38
CA THR A 195 11.18 -16.03 -35.61
C THR A 195 11.77 -16.05 -34.20
N ARG A 196 12.43 -14.95 -33.76
CA ARG A 196 12.95 -14.84 -32.40
C ARG A 196 11.84 -14.33 -31.51
N ASP A 197 11.68 -14.98 -30.39
CA ASP A 197 10.70 -14.67 -29.35
C ASP A 197 11.33 -13.90 -28.19
N TYR A 198 12.39 -13.13 -28.45
CA TYR A 198 13.10 -12.31 -27.46
C TYR A 198 13.76 -11.07 -28.08
N PHE A 199 13.98 -10.06 -27.25
CA PHE A 199 14.82 -8.89 -27.53
C PHE A 199 16.27 -9.12 -27.12
N SER A 200 17.20 -8.45 -27.80
CA SER A 200 18.65 -8.57 -27.52
C SER A 200 19.20 -7.41 -26.71
N THR A 201 18.44 -6.31 -26.59
CA THR A 201 18.74 -5.19 -25.69
C THR A 201 17.43 -4.68 -25.11
N GLN A 202 17.46 -4.24 -23.85
CA GLN A 202 16.31 -3.62 -23.19
C GLN A 202 15.84 -2.35 -23.93
N SER A 203 16.78 -1.49 -24.34
CA SER A 203 16.42 -0.25 -25.08
C SER A 203 15.74 -0.51 -26.42
N GLU A 204 16.06 -1.62 -27.11
CA GLU A 204 15.32 -2.03 -28.32
C GLU A 204 13.88 -2.43 -27.98
N ALA A 205 13.69 -3.19 -26.91
CA ALA A 205 12.37 -3.61 -26.43
C ALA A 205 11.52 -2.39 -26.07
N GLU A 206 12.06 -1.52 -25.21
CA GLU A 206 11.43 -0.30 -24.73
C GLU A 206 10.92 0.60 -25.87
N PHE A 207 11.75 0.82 -26.88
CA PHE A 207 11.39 1.65 -28.02
C PHE A 207 10.33 0.99 -28.91
N LYS A 208 10.53 -0.28 -29.29
CA LYS A 208 9.65 -0.95 -30.25
C LYS A 208 8.29 -1.30 -29.66
N ILE A 209 8.25 -1.71 -28.40
CA ILE A 209 7.00 -2.04 -27.71
C ILE A 209 6.10 -0.81 -27.61
N GLY A 210 6.64 0.36 -27.23
CA GLY A 210 5.86 1.61 -27.17
C GLY A 210 5.22 1.98 -28.53
N ILE A 211 5.92 1.73 -29.64
CA ILE A 211 5.36 1.91 -30.98
C ILE A 211 4.27 0.87 -31.26
N TYR A 212 4.53 -0.40 -30.98
CA TYR A 212 3.59 -1.48 -31.24
C TYR A 212 2.28 -1.36 -30.43
N LEU A 213 2.36 -0.83 -29.21
CA LEU A 213 1.18 -0.54 -28.39
C LEU A 213 0.21 0.47 -29.06
N LYS A 214 0.70 1.39 -29.90
CA LYS A 214 -0.18 2.28 -30.68
C LYS A 214 -1.01 1.51 -31.71
N GLU A 215 -0.42 0.48 -32.30
CA GLU A 215 -1.08 -0.37 -33.29
C GLU A 215 -2.09 -1.32 -32.61
N LEU A 216 -1.73 -1.87 -31.45
CA LEU A 216 -2.59 -2.75 -30.67
C LEU A 216 -3.78 -2.01 -30.02
N PHE A 217 -3.56 -0.77 -29.60
CA PHE A 217 -4.55 0.02 -28.86
C PHE A 217 -4.80 1.38 -29.54
N PRO A 218 -5.34 1.40 -30.77
CA PRO A 218 -5.52 2.62 -31.55
C PRO A 218 -6.55 3.60 -30.97
N TYR A 219 -7.33 3.16 -29.98
CA TYR A 219 -8.36 3.95 -29.30
C TYR A 219 -8.05 4.13 -27.80
N ALA A 220 -6.79 4.01 -27.39
CA ALA A 220 -6.40 4.27 -26.02
C ALA A 220 -6.72 5.73 -25.63
N GLU A 221 -7.28 5.92 -24.44
CA GLU A 221 -7.49 7.26 -23.86
C GLU A 221 -6.26 7.67 -23.04
N ALA A 222 -6.00 8.99 -22.96
CA ALA A 222 -4.90 9.51 -22.18
C ALA A 222 -5.01 9.05 -20.70
N GLY A 223 -3.89 8.64 -20.12
CA GLY A 223 -3.82 8.02 -18.80
C GLY A 223 -3.99 6.50 -18.79
N LYS A 224 -4.36 5.87 -19.91
CA LYS A 224 -4.43 4.41 -19.99
C LYS A 224 -3.05 3.80 -19.71
N GLN A 225 -3.00 2.86 -18.78
CA GLN A 225 -1.80 2.10 -18.45
C GLN A 225 -1.82 0.74 -19.13
N GLN A 226 -0.65 0.25 -19.53
CA GLN A 226 -0.48 -1.09 -20.08
C GLN A 226 0.82 -1.71 -19.58
N PHE A 227 0.70 -2.83 -18.89
CA PHE A 227 1.82 -3.70 -18.58
C PHE A 227 2.11 -4.60 -19.77
N VAL A 228 3.37 -4.72 -20.17
CA VAL A 228 3.81 -5.60 -21.26
C VAL A 228 4.87 -6.53 -20.73
N ILE A 229 4.62 -7.83 -20.83
CA ILE A 229 5.60 -8.86 -20.51
C ILE A 229 6.29 -9.28 -21.81
N TYR A 230 7.61 -9.24 -21.82
CA TYR A 230 8.43 -9.59 -22.97
C TYR A 230 9.63 -10.43 -22.56
N ASN A 231 10.19 -11.19 -23.49
CA ASN A 231 11.40 -11.96 -23.24
C ASN A 231 12.61 -11.14 -23.65
N PHE A 232 13.60 -11.10 -22.77
CA PHE A 232 14.92 -10.52 -23.00
C PHE A 232 15.98 -11.62 -22.86
N ARG A 233 16.94 -11.66 -23.80
CA ARG A 233 18.08 -12.59 -23.71
C ARG A 233 19.33 -11.85 -23.28
N ASP A 234 19.81 -12.15 -22.08
CA ASP A 234 21.08 -11.63 -21.56
C ASP A 234 22.24 -12.56 -21.95
N TYR A 235 23.15 -12.05 -22.79
CA TYR A 235 24.33 -12.79 -23.21
C TYR A 235 25.42 -12.84 -22.15
N ASP A 236 25.47 -11.85 -21.24
CA ASP A 236 26.48 -11.79 -20.17
C ASP A 236 26.19 -12.84 -19.08
N GLN A 237 24.93 -13.27 -18.96
CA GLN A 237 24.52 -14.41 -18.15
C GLN A 237 24.41 -15.73 -18.92
N GLY A 238 25.16 -15.87 -20.02
CA GLY A 238 25.23 -17.14 -20.77
C GLY A 238 24.04 -17.39 -21.69
N GLY A 239 23.29 -16.34 -22.05
CA GLY A 239 22.17 -16.42 -22.98
C GLY A 239 20.85 -16.86 -22.33
N ILE A 240 20.69 -16.60 -21.03
CA ILE A 240 19.44 -16.85 -20.32
C ILE A 240 18.37 -15.88 -20.82
N GLU A 241 17.18 -16.42 -21.05
CA GLU A 241 15.99 -15.66 -21.39
C GLU A 241 15.20 -15.36 -20.12
N TYR A 242 14.92 -14.09 -19.88
CA TYR A 242 14.13 -13.59 -18.76
C TYR A 242 12.82 -13.02 -19.30
N GLY A 243 11.72 -13.28 -18.61
CA GLY A 243 10.53 -12.46 -18.75
C GLY A 243 10.76 -11.13 -18.04
N GLU A 244 10.49 -10.03 -18.71
CA GLU A 244 10.61 -8.67 -18.19
C GLU A 244 9.28 -7.96 -18.34
N VAL A 245 8.99 -7.00 -17.45
CA VAL A 245 7.75 -6.22 -17.50
C VAL A 245 8.03 -4.74 -17.70
N LEU A 246 7.41 -4.16 -18.71
CA LEU A 246 7.39 -2.71 -18.91
C LEU A 246 6.00 -2.19 -18.61
N MET A 247 5.93 -1.02 -17.99
CA MET A 247 4.68 -0.29 -17.83
C MET A 247 4.71 0.94 -18.74
N TYR A 248 3.72 1.06 -19.62
CA TYR A 248 3.53 2.26 -20.43
C TYR A 248 2.27 3.00 -20.00
N THR A 249 2.30 4.32 -20.10
CA THR A 249 1.11 5.18 -19.97
C THR A 249 0.90 5.92 -21.27
N PHE A 250 -0.31 5.86 -21.82
CA PHE A 250 -0.66 6.62 -23.02
C PHE A 250 -0.88 8.10 -22.66
N ASP A 251 -0.16 9.02 -23.29
CA ASP A 251 -0.28 10.46 -23.01
C ASP A 251 -1.35 11.17 -23.87
N GLY A 252 -2.05 10.41 -24.71
CA GLY A 252 -2.99 10.93 -25.71
C GLY A 252 -2.42 10.93 -27.14
N THR A 253 -1.12 10.73 -27.30
CA THR A 253 -0.41 10.64 -28.59
C THR A 253 0.50 9.42 -28.64
N ASP A 254 1.32 9.22 -27.61
CA ASP A 254 2.36 8.22 -27.52
C ASP A 254 2.19 7.37 -26.26
N TRP A 255 2.60 6.10 -26.36
CA TRP A 255 2.79 5.25 -25.18
C TRP A 255 4.15 5.57 -24.59
N ILE A 256 4.13 6.28 -23.46
CA ILE A 256 5.33 6.69 -22.75
C ILE A 256 5.70 5.61 -21.75
N LEU A 257 6.92 5.10 -21.87
CA LEU A 257 7.46 4.15 -20.90
C LEU A 257 7.55 4.83 -19.54
N LYS A 258 7.14 4.13 -18.48
CA LYS A 258 7.41 4.57 -17.12
C LYS A 258 8.90 4.39 -16.83
N ASP A 259 9.60 5.48 -16.52
CA ASP A 259 11.01 5.41 -16.14
C ASP A 259 11.19 4.58 -14.87
N SER A 260 12.20 3.69 -14.86
CA SER A 260 12.75 3.16 -13.60
C SER A 260 13.26 4.35 -12.79
N SER A 261 12.54 4.69 -11.72
CA SER A 261 12.84 5.82 -10.86
C SER A 261 12.60 5.42 -9.42
N ASN A 262 13.36 6.05 -8.53
CA ASN A 262 13.04 6.03 -7.12
C ASN A 262 11.79 6.89 -6.93
N GLU A 263 10.67 6.26 -6.58
CA GLU A 263 9.46 6.97 -6.23
C GLU A 263 9.58 7.46 -4.78
N VAL A 264 9.53 8.77 -4.59
CA VAL A 264 9.51 9.37 -3.25
C VAL A 264 8.11 9.19 -2.67
N LYS A 265 7.99 8.37 -1.63
CA LYS A 265 6.76 8.11 -0.88
C LYS A 265 6.85 8.68 0.54
N THR A 266 5.73 8.69 1.25
CA THR A 266 5.67 9.14 2.63
C THR A 266 4.74 8.24 3.45
N LEU A 267 5.18 7.87 4.65
CA LEU A 267 4.40 7.09 5.62
C LEU A 267 4.39 7.79 6.97
N LYS A 268 3.33 7.56 7.73
CA LYS A 268 3.24 8.00 9.12
C LYS A 268 3.51 6.82 10.05
N PHE A 269 4.14 7.11 11.19
CA PHE A 269 4.42 6.16 12.26
C PHE A 269 4.07 6.80 13.60
N ALA A 270 3.60 5.98 14.54
CA ALA A 270 3.36 6.38 15.92
C ALA A 270 4.13 5.45 16.86
N HIS A 271 4.69 5.99 17.93
CA HIS A 271 5.37 5.19 18.94
C HIS A 271 4.36 4.81 20.04
N ASN A 272 4.16 3.51 20.26
CA ASN A 272 3.16 2.98 21.20
C ASN A 272 3.71 2.81 22.64
N GLY A 273 4.89 3.36 22.91
CA GLY A 273 5.61 3.22 24.18
C GLY A 273 6.65 2.11 24.20
N THR A 274 6.50 1.11 23.33
CA THR A 274 7.49 0.02 23.17
C THR A 274 8.21 0.09 21.84
N GLU A 275 7.50 0.41 20.76
CA GLU A 275 8.03 0.42 19.40
C GLU A 275 7.34 1.47 18.52
N TRP A 276 7.98 1.80 17.41
CA TRP A 276 7.35 2.51 16.31
C TRP A 276 6.42 1.57 15.54
N VAL A 277 5.17 1.97 15.34
CA VAL A 277 4.19 1.23 14.56
C VAL A 277 3.78 2.08 13.37
N ALA A 278 3.74 1.47 12.18
CA ALA A 278 3.24 2.14 10.99
C ALA A 278 1.77 2.52 11.17
N ASP A 279 1.43 3.71 10.71
CA ASP A 279 0.04 4.09 10.52
C ASP A 279 -0.51 3.30 9.33
N ASN A 280 -1.17 2.19 9.62
CA ASN A 280 -1.79 1.31 8.63
C ASN A 280 -3.15 1.83 8.14
N THR A 281 -3.45 3.12 8.33
CA THR A 281 -4.71 3.73 7.86
C THR A 281 -4.76 3.73 6.34
N ILE A 282 -5.67 2.92 5.77
CA ILE A 282 -5.99 2.94 4.35
C ILE A 282 -6.76 4.22 4.05
N LYS A 283 -6.25 5.03 3.12
CA LYS A 283 -6.91 6.27 2.71
C LYS A 283 -7.78 6.02 1.49
N PHE A 284 -9.04 6.40 1.60
CA PHE A 284 -10.05 6.19 0.59
C PHE A 284 -10.66 7.55 0.23
N VAL A 285 -10.57 7.97 -1.03
CA VAL A 285 -11.18 9.20 -1.52
C VAL A 285 -12.33 8.82 -2.44
N LEU A 286 -13.56 9.23 -2.11
CA LEU A 286 -14.73 8.83 -2.89
C LEU A 286 -14.64 9.32 -4.33
N SER A 287 -14.80 8.38 -5.26
CA SER A 287 -14.93 8.60 -6.68
C SER A 287 -16.37 8.96 -7.07
N ALA A 288 -16.56 9.42 -8.31
CA ALA A 288 -17.89 9.67 -8.84
C ALA A 288 -18.77 8.39 -8.92
N ALA A 289 -18.15 7.21 -9.09
CA ALA A 289 -18.87 5.94 -9.09
C ALA A 289 -19.36 5.58 -7.67
N ASP A 290 -18.55 5.87 -6.67
CA ASP A 290 -18.85 5.56 -5.27
C ASP A 290 -20.08 6.35 -4.80
N TYR A 291 -20.16 7.63 -5.16
CA TYR A 291 -21.35 8.46 -4.92
C TYR A 291 -22.61 7.91 -5.61
N LEU A 292 -22.49 7.30 -6.78
CA LEU A 292 -23.64 6.69 -7.46
C LEU A 292 -24.10 5.43 -6.73
N ALA A 293 -23.18 4.59 -6.28
CA ALA A 293 -23.50 3.40 -5.50
C ALA A 293 -24.18 3.76 -4.17
N ILE A 294 -23.65 4.76 -3.47
CA ILE A 294 -24.25 5.26 -2.22
C ILE A 294 -25.65 5.84 -2.48
N ALA A 295 -25.81 6.67 -3.52
CA ALA A 295 -27.11 7.23 -3.86
C ALA A 295 -28.15 6.16 -4.21
N GLU A 296 -27.76 5.10 -4.92
CA GLU A 296 -28.65 3.98 -5.22
C GLU A 296 -29.11 3.26 -3.95
N ALA A 297 -28.16 2.91 -3.07
CA ALA A 297 -28.46 2.22 -1.80
C ALA A 297 -29.39 3.02 -0.88
N TYR A 298 -29.30 4.36 -0.91
CA TYR A 298 -30.07 5.25 -0.05
C TYR A 298 -31.32 5.85 -0.69
N THR A 299 -31.69 5.46 -1.93
CA THR A 299 -32.86 6.03 -2.63
C THR A 299 -34.17 5.87 -1.85
N GLY A 300 -34.33 4.78 -1.09
CA GLY A 300 -35.51 4.54 -0.26
C GLY A 300 -35.54 5.35 1.04
N SER A 301 -34.38 5.54 1.68
CA SER A 301 -34.25 6.14 3.02
C SER A 301 -33.94 7.63 2.99
N ASN A 302 -33.30 8.13 1.92
CA ASN A 302 -33.00 9.54 1.68
C ASN A 302 -33.15 9.90 0.19
N PRO A 303 -34.39 9.97 -0.34
CA PRO A 303 -34.63 10.14 -1.78
C PRO A 303 -34.11 11.47 -2.35
N ASP A 304 -34.33 12.57 -1.63
CA ASP A 304 -33.89 13.91 -2.08
C ASP A 304 -32.35 14.01 -2.04
N GLY A 305 -31.73 13.54 -0.97
CA GLY A 305 -30.28 13.48 -0.84
C GLY A 305 -29.64 12.57 -1.90
N SER A 306 -30.26 11.44 -2.20
CA SER A 306 -29.80 10.50 -3.24
C SER A 306 -29.90 11.09 -4.64
N THR A 307 -30.99 11.80 -4.93
CA THR A 307 -31.16 12.52 -6.22
C THR A 307 -30.11 13.61 -6.39
N SER A 308 -29.83 14.38 -5.32
CA SER A 308 -28.79 15.40 -5.32
C SER A 308 -27.40 14.78 -5.52
N MET A 309 -27.05 13.74 -4.76
CA MET A 309 -25.77 13.03 -4.86
C MET A 309 -25.56 12.41 -6.25
N THR A 310 -26.61 11.85 -6.86
CA THR A 310 -26.58 11.34 -8.24
C THR A 310 -26.21 12.44 -9.23
N SER A 311 -26.68 13.67 -9.01
CA SER A 311 -26.41 14.79 -9.92
C SER A 311 -25.05 15.43 -9.70
N TYR A 312 -24.65 15.59 -8.44
CA TYR A 312 -23.53 16.46 -8.05
C TYR A 312 -22.33 15.76 -7.43
N LYS A 313 -22.43 14.45 -7.14
CA LYS A 313 -21.32 13.62 -6.64
C LYS A 313 -20.71 14.19 -5.35
N ASN A 314 -21.58 14.60 -4.43
CA ASN A 314 -21.21 15.10 -3.11
C ASN A 314 -22.35 14.87 -2.12
N TYR A 315 -22.03 15.03 -0.83
CA TYR A 315 -23.02 15.13 0.24
C TYR A 315 -23.50 16.58 0.38
N ASP A 316 -24.70 16.89 -0.10
CA ASP A 316 -25.39 18.15 0.21
C ASP A 316 -25.79 18.15 1.68
N LEU A 317 -25.15 18.98 2.49
CA LEU A 317 -25.34 18.96 3.95
C LEU A 317 -26.71 19.51 4.39
N SER A 318 -27.49 20.08 3.47
CA SER A 318 -28.90 20.39 3.71
C SER A 318 -29.83 19.19 3.53
N LEU A 319 -29.36 18.13 2.86
CA LEU A 319 -30.09 16.90 2.53
C LEU A 319 -29.51 15.65 3.21
N TRP A 320 -28.28 15.73 3.72
CA TRP A 320 -27.59 14.64 4.40
C TRP A 320 -27.14 15.11 5.78
N SER A 321 -27.73 14.53 6.84
CA SER A 321 -27.26 14.77 8.21
C SER A 321 -25.92 14.08 8.47
N ALA A 322 -25.17 14.54 9.47
CA ALA A 322 -23.89 13.94 9.83
C ALA A 322 -24.02 12.43 10.14
N GLU A 323 -25.10 12.03 10.79
CA GLU A 323 -25.38 10.63 11.11
C GLU A 323 -25.65 9.79 9.86
N LEU A 324 -26.41 10.31 8.90
CA LEU A 324 -26.66 9.62 7.61
C LEU A 324 -25.41 9.55 6.74
N ILE A 325 -24.55 10.58 6.79
CA ILE A 325 -23.25 10.55 6.11
C ILE A 325 -22.41 9.42 6.72
N GLN A 326 -22.27 9.38 8.04
CA GLN A 326 -21.52 8.33 8.72
C GLN A 326 -22.08 6.94 8.40
N GLU A 327 -23.39 6.74 8.51
CA GLU A 327 -24.05 5.47 8.24
C GLU A 327 -23.80 5.01 6.80
N SER A 328 -24.00 5.90 5.83
CA SER A 328 -23.81 5.57 4.41
C SER A 328 -22.36 5.26 4.06
N LEU A 329 -21.40 5.99 4.63
CA LEU A 329 -19.98 5.72 4.45
C LEU A 329 -19.55 4.40 5.09
N ILE A 330 -20.03 4.08 6.30
CA ILE A 330 -19.73 2.82 6.97
C ILE A 330 -20.35 1.64 6.22
N SER A 331 -21.62 1.77 5.79
CA SER A 331 -22.29 0.73 5.00
C SER A 331 -21.53 0.48 3.69
N TYR A 332 -21.20 1.55 2.97
CA TYR A 332 -20.45 1.45 1.72
C TYR A 332 -19.06 0.83 1.92
N LEU A 333 -18.33 1.25 2.95
CA LEU A 333 -17.02 0.66 3.28
C LEU A 333 -17.16 -0.82 3.65
N THR A 334 -18.21 -1.22 4.37
CA THR A 334 -18.46 -2.62 4.76
C THR A 334 -18.70 -3.51 3.55
N ASP A 335 -19.42 -3.03 2.55
CA ASP A 335 -19.69 -3.77 1.30
C ASP A 335 -18.42 -3.98 0.47
N LEU A 336 -17.51 -2.98 0.46
CA LEU A 336 -16.23 -3.07 -0.22
C LEU A 336 -15.21 -3.92 0.54
N TYR A 337 -15.10 -3.68 1.84
CA TYR A 337 -14.09 -4.23 2.72
C TYR A 337 -14.75 -4.73 4.01
N PRO A 338 -14.99 -6.04 4.14
CA PRO A 338 -15.44 -6.62 5.40
C PRO A 338 -14.53 -6.19 6.58
N PRO A 339 -15.07 -5.79 7.73
CA PRO A 339 -14.27 -5.30 8.85
C PRO A 339 -13.24 -6.32 9.32
N VAL A 340 -11.97 -5.90 9.35
CA VAL A 340 -10.85 -6.67 9.90
C VAL A 340 -10.38 -6.00 11.18
N ASP A 341 -10.28 -6.76 12.27
CA ASP A 341 -9.86 -6.23 13.57
C ASP A 341 -8.51 -5.49 13.48
N GLY A 342 -8.51 -4.22 13.90
CA GLY A 342 -7.34 -3.36 13.91
C GLY A 342 -7.04 -2.62 12.60
N GLN A 343 -7.71 -2.94 11.49
CA GLN A 343 -7.53 -2.23 10.23
C GLN A 343 -8.22 -0.86 10.28
N LYS A 344 -7.46 0.21 10.01
CA LYS A 344 -7.93 1.60 10.02
C LYS A 344 -8.24 2.09 8.60
N TYR A 345 -9.25 2.94 8.46
CA TYR A 345 -9.59 3.63 7.23
C TYR A 345 -9.83 5.12 7.47
N LEU A 346 -9.37 5.94 6.52
CA LEU A 346 -9.71 7.35 6.41
C LEU A 346 -10.48 7.56 5.12
N ILE A 347 -11.78 7.82 5.21
CA ILE A 347 -12.62 8.14 4.05
C ILE A 347 -12.68 9.65 3.87
N THR A 348 -12.30 10.16 2.71
CA THR A 348 -12.43 11.56 2.31
C THR A 348 -13.56 11.70 1.30
N TYR A 349 -14.46 12.64 1.54
CA TYR A 349 -15.64 12.85 0.70
C TYR A 349 -15.88 14.34 0.44
N ALA A 350 -16.37 14.68 -0.75
CA ALA A 350 -16.89 15.98 -1.11
C ALA A 350 -18.22 16.28 -0.41
N THR A 351 -18.38 17.52 0.03
CA THR A 351 -19.61 18.08 0.60
C THR A 351 -20.06 19.30 -0.18
N TRP A 352 -21.33 19.65 -0.03
CA TRP A 352 -21.88 20.92 -0.47
C TRP A 352 -22.55 21.65 0.70
N GLU A 353 -21.99 22.81 1.04
CA GLU A 353 -22.56 23.84 1.89
C GLU A 353 -22.41 25.13 1.09
N PRO A 354 -23.49 25.83 0.67
CA PRO A 354 -23.47 26.87 -0.36
C PRO A 354 -22.08 27.18 -0.99
N GLY A 355 -21.52 26.21 -1.73
CA GLY A 355 -20.08 26.12 -1.98
C GLY A 355 -19.53 24.69 -1.92
N ALA A 356 -18.38 24.45 -2.56
CA ALA A 356 -17.72 23.15 -2.55
C ALA A 356 -16.88 22.98 -1.27
N GLY A 357 -17.04 21.83 -0.60
CA GLY A 357 -16.30 21.47 0.61
C GLY A 357 -15.84 20.01 0.59
N SER A 358 -15.20 19.59 1.68
CA SER A 358 -14.78 18.22 1.92
C SER A 358 -14.92 17.85 3.39
N GLY A 359 -15.28 16.60 3.66
CA GLY A 359 -15.28 15.99 4.99
C GLY A 359 -14.41 14.73 5.02
N THR A 360 -14.14 14.26 6.24
CA THR A 360 -13.39 13.02 6.49
C THR A 360 -14.08 12.17 7.54
N LEU A 361 -14.00 10.84 7.41
CA LEU A 361 -14.45 9.88 8.41
C LEU A 361 -13.33 8.88 8.72
N TYR A 362 -12.92 8.80 9.98
CA TYR A 362 -11.96 7.81 10.46
C TYR A 362 -12.69 6.65 11.13
N VAL A 363 -12.39 5.43 10.69
CA VAL A 363 -12.96 4.21 11.26
C VAL A 363 -11.89 3.13 11.46
N ILE A 364 -12.15 2.24 12.41
CA ILE A 364 -11.35 1.04 12.66
C ILE A 364 -12.26 -0.18 12.70
N GLY A 365 -11.81 -1.29 12.09
CA GLY A 365 -12.48 -2.57 12.24
C GLY A 365 -12.28 -3.12 13.65
N GLN A 366 -13.37 -3.45 14.33
CA GLN A 366 -13.34 -4.06 15.66
C GLN A 366 -14.58 -4.91 15.89
N GLY A 367 -14.38 -6.20 16.22
CA GLY A 367 -15.46 -7.11 16.56
C GLY A 367 -16.40 -7.42 15.38
N GLY A 368 -15.89 -7.30 14.15
CA GLY A 368 -16.68 -7.51 12.92
C GLY A 368 -17.51 -6.30 12.48
N GLU A 369 -17.31 -5.12 13.08
CA GLU A 369 -17.96 -3.86 12.70
C GLU A 369 -16.91 -2.75 12.51
N TYR A 370 -17.24 -1.72 11.74
CA TYR A 370 -16.46 -0.48 11.73
C TYR A 370 -16.97 0.46 12.82
N ILE A 371 -16.07 0.89 13.70
CA ILE A 371 -16.36 1.90 14.72
C ILE A 371 -15.58 3.17 14.43
N LEU A 372 -16.09 4.32 14.90
CA LEU A 372 -15.36 5.58 14.81
C LEU A 372 -14.07 5.51 15.61
N PHE A 373 -13.02 6.09 15.06
CA PHE A 373 -11.71 6.21 15.71
C PHE A 373 -11.25 7.66 15.59
N GLU A 374 -10.90 8.30 16.71
CA GLU A 374 -10.21 9.59 16.71
C GLU A 374 -8.70 9.34 16.83
N GLU A 375 -7.89 10.12 16.11
CA GLU A 375 -6.43 9.97 16.02
C GLU A 375 -5.72 10.19 17.36
#